data_AF-A0A554W609-F1
#
_entry.id   AF-A0A554W609-F1
#
_cell.length_a   1.000
_cell.length_b   1.000
_cell.length_c   1.000
_cell.angle_alpha   90.00
_cell.angle_beta   90.00
_cell.angle_gamma   90.00
#
_symmetry.space_group_name_H-M   'P 1'
#
loop_
_entity.id
_entity.type
_entity.pdbx_description
1 polymer ?
#
loop_
_entity_poly.entity_id
_entity_poly.type
_entity_poly.pdbx_seq_one_letter_code
_entity_poly.pdbx_strand_id
1 'polypeptide(L)'
;MNPMPSTPATAPNERRPWFREPIMWLVVGGPLAVVVASLITVWIAVRHADTVLPREAAPARVAEPLERLSPEERLQAEKAVLPAGQARNHVVSPTLPKGD
;
A
#
# COMPACT_ATOMS: atom_id res chain seq x y z
N MET A 1 -48.42 17.66 -66.76
CA MET A 1 -47.25 18.25 -66.06
C MET A 1 -47.08 17.52 -64.74
N ASN A 2 -46.00 16.75 -64.56
CA ASN A 2 -45.68 16.15 -63.26
C ASN A 2 -44.93 17.18 -62.39
N PRO A 3 -45.27 17.35 -61.11
CA PRO A 3 -44.52 18.21 -60.20
C PRO A 3 -43.16 17.57 -59.87
N MET A 4 -42.11 18.39 -59.80
CA MET A 4 -40.78 17.94 -59.35
C MET A 4 -40.79 17.62 -57.85
N PRO A 5 -40.02 16.61 -57.40
CA PRO A 5 -39.85 16.33 -55.98
C PRO A 5 -39.12 17.50 -55.31
N SER A 6 -39.76 18.12 -54.32
CA SER A 6 -39.12 19.10 -53.44
C SER A 6 -38.13 18.38 -52.52
N THR A 7 -36.84 18.69 -52.66
CA THR A 7 -35.79 18.20 -51.76
C THR A 7 -36.10 18.64 -50.32
N PRO A 8 -36.12 17.72 -49.33
CA PRO A 8 -36.30 18.12 -47.94
C PRO A 8 -35.10 18.98 -47.50
N ALA A 9 -35.37 20.20 -47.05
CA ALA A 9 -34.38 21.05 -46.42
C ALA A 9 -33.87 20.35 -45.16
N THR A 10 -32.56 20.05 -45.10
CA THR A 10 -31.90 19.51 -43.91
C THR A 10 -32.05 20.51 -42.76
N ALA A 11 -32.79 20.15 -41.72
CA ALA A 11 -32.90 20.98 -40.52
C ALA A 11 -31.50 21.22 -39.91
N PRO A 12 -31.20 22.43 -39.42
CA PRO A 12 -29.93 22.70 -38.77
C PRO A 12 -29.78 21.81 -37.55
N ASN A 13 -28.72 21.00 -37.51
CA ASN A 13 -28.33 20.27 -36.30
C ASN A 13 -27.86 21.31 -35.27
N GLU A 14 -28.73 21.70 -34.34
CA GLU A 14 -28.35 22.49 -33.18
C GLU A 14 -27.33 21.70 -32.35
N ARG A 15 -26.04 21.99 -32.54
CA ARG A 15 -24.96 21.37 -31.78
C ARG A 15 -25.07 21.86 -30.33
N ARG A 16 -25.52 20.97 -29.45
CA ARG A 16 -25.54 21.22 -28.01
C ARG A 16 -24.09 21.42 -27.53
N PRO A 17 -23.86 22.32 -26.56
CA PRO A 17 -22.53 22.50 -25.99
C PRO A 17 -22.00 21.19 -25.40
N TRP A 18 -20.76 20.81 -25.74
CA TRP A 18 -20.14 19.52 -25.42
C TRP A 18 -20.12 19.18 -23.91
N PHE A 19 -20.08 20.18 -23.04
CA PHE A 19 -20.10 19.99 -21.58
C PHE A 19 -21.46 19.53 -21.01
N ARG A 20 -22.53 19.60 -21.82
CA ARG A 20 -23.87 19.12 -21.44
C ARG A 20 -24.09 17.65 -21.77
N GLU A 21 -23.18 17.03 -22.54
CA GLU A 21 -23.30 15.62 -22.91
C GLU A 21 -22.86 14.74 -21.74
N PRO A 22 -23.69 13.77 -21.28
CA PRO A 22 -23.36 12.93 -20.12
C PRO A 22 -22.12 12.07 -20.35
N ILE A 23 -21.84 11.69 -21.61
CA ILE A 23 -20.65 10.93 -21.98
C ILE A 23 -19.34 11.68 -21.66
N MET A 24 -19.32 13.01 -21.77
CA MET A 24 -18.14 13.82 -21.46
C MET A 24 -17.76 13.71 -19.98
N TRP A 25 -18.76 13.69 -19.08
CA TRP A 25 -18.52 13.50 -17.65
C TRP A 25 -18.06 12.09 -17.29
N LEU A 26 -18.43 11.06 -18.05
CA LEU A 26 -17.87 9.71 -17.84
C LEU A 26 -16.37 9.66 -18.20
N VAL A 27 -15.98 10.33 -19.29
CA VAL A 27 -14.58 10.38 -19.74
C VAL A 27 -13.71 11.19 -18.80
N VAL A 28 -14.20 12.33 -18.29
CA VAL A 28 -13.44 13.19 -17.36
C VAL A 28 -13.54 12.68 -15.91
N GLY A 29 -14.69 12.13 -15.54
CA GLY A 29 -14.99 11.69 -14.18
C GLY A 29 -14.12 10.52 -13.72
N GLY A 30 -13.85 9.55 -14.58
CA GLY A 30 -12.96 8.42 -14.25
C GLY A 30 -11.55 8.88 -13.84
N PRO A 31 -10.82 9.62 -14.69
CA PRO A 31 -9.53 10.19 -14.36
C PRO A 31 -9.56 11.12 -13.14
N LEU A 32 -10.58 11.99 -13.05
CA LEU A 32 -10.72 12.90 -11.92
C LEU A 32 -10.90 12.14 -10.59
N ALA A 33 -11.68 11.07 -10.59
CA ALA A 33 -11.89 10.23 -9.41
C ALA A 33 -10.58 9.59 -8.92
N VAL A 34 -9.73 9.13 -9.84
CA VAL A 34 -8.41 8.57 -9.49
C VAL A 34 -7.49 9.63 -8.89
N VAL A 35 -7.48 10.85 -9.44
CA VAL A 35 -6.71 11.98 -8.88
C VAL A 35 -7.19 12.32 -7.47
N VAL A 36 -8.50 12.38 -7.23
CA VAL A 36 -9.05 12.62 -5.89
C VAL A 36 -8.66 11.49 -4.92
N ALA A 37 -8.78 10.23 -5.35
CA ALA A 37 -8.41 9.08 -4.54
C ALA A 37 -6.92 9.06 -4.16
N SER A 38 -6.03 9.44 -5.08
CA SER A 38 -4.59 9.51 -4.79
C SER A 38 -4.27 10.60 -3.77
N LEU A 39 -4.91 11.77 -3.88
CA LEU A 39 -4.76 12.85 -2.90
C LEU A 39 -5.25 12.43 -1.51
N ILE A 40 -6.39 11.74 -1.43
CA ILE A 40 -6.91 11.18 -0.16
C ILE A 40 -5.91 10.19 0.42
N THR A 41 -5.36 9.30 -0.40
CA THR A 41 -4.36 8.31 0.03
C THR A 41 -3.12 8.99 0.62
N VAL A 42 -2.59 10.01 -0.06
CA VAL A 42 -1.45 10.80 0.44
C VAL A 42 -1.81 11.52 1.74
N TRP A 43 -3.01 12.10 1.83
CA TRP A 43 -3.48 12.77 3.03
C TRP A 43 -3.55 11.81 4.23
N ILE A 44 -4.07 10.60 4.04
CA ILE A 44 -4.09 9.56 5.08
C ILE A 44 -2.66 9.22 5.50
N ALA A 45 -1.77 8.97 4.54
CA ALA A 45 -0.39 8.59 4.80
C ALA A 45 0.39 9.64 5.59
N VAL A 46 0.17 10.94 5.32
CA VAL A 46 0.86 12.03 6.03
C VAL A 46 0.25 12.26 7.42
N ARG A 47 -1.07 12.16 7.57
CA ARG A 47 -1.76 12.45 8.84
C ARG A 47 -1.72 11.30 9.84
N HIS A 48 -1.70 10.07 9.35
CA HIS A 48 -1.73 8.85 10.16
C HIS A 48 -0.48 8.01 9.90
N ALA A 49 0.67 8.66 9.72
CA ALA A 49 1.94 7.96 9.61
C ALA A 49 2.20 7.19 10.92
N ASP A 50 2.40 5.87 10.80
CA ASP A 50 2.80 5.06 11.94
C ASP A 50 4.14 5.58 12.47
N THR A 51 4.27 5.66 13.79
CA THR A 51 5.51 6.13 14.41
C THR A 51 6.61 5.13 14.07
N VAL A 52 7.61 5.58 13.31
CA VAL A 52 8.78 4.75 13.01
C VAL A 52 9.41 4.33 14.34
N LEU A 53 9.41 3.03 14.65
CA LEU A 53 10.18 2.54 15.80
C LEU A 53 11.64 2.91 15.53
N PRO A 54 12.32 3.60 16.47
CA PRO A 54 13.73 3.88 16.33
C PRO A 54 14.46 2.55 16.09
N ARG A 55 15.29 2.52 15.05
CA ARG A 55 15.97 1.28 14.63
C ARG A 55 16.94 0.77 15.71
N GLU A 56 17.27 1.63 16.67
CA GLU A 56 18.09 1.32 17.84
C GLU A 56 17.28 0.84 19.07
N ALA A 57 15.94 1.02 19.09
CA ALA A 57 15.11 0.89 20.29
C ALA A 57 14.03 -0.19 20.17
N ALA A 58 14.42 -1.39 19.77
CA ALA A 58 13.70 -2.58 20.19
C ALA A 58 14.68 -3.75 20.31
N PRO A 59 15.44 -3.88 21.42
CA PRO A 59 15.74 -5.23 21.87
C PRO A 59 14.38 -5.93 21.98
N ALA A 60 14.16 -6.99 21.19
CA ALA A 60 12.98 -7.82 21.38
C ALA A 60 12.93 -8.14 22.88
N ARG A 61 11.87 -7.69 23.55
CA ARG A 61 11.79 -7.71 25.01
C ARG A 61 11.96 -9.16 25.43
N VAL A 62 13.13 -9.49 25.98
CA VAL A 62 13.29 -10.75 26.69
C VAL A 62 12.35 -10.64 27.88
N ALA A 63 11.35 -11.52 27.94
CA ALA A 63 10.29 -11.45 28.93
C ALA A 63 10.84 -11.59 30.37
N GLU A 64 12.05 -12.13 30.53
CA GLU A 64 12.74 -12.36 31.79
C GLU A 64 14.15 -11.75 31.78
N PRO A 65 14.63 -11.16 32.89
CA PRO A 65 16.02 -10.72 33.02
C PRO A 65 16.98 -11.89 32.78
N LEU A 66 17.94 -11.71 31.86
CA LEU A 66 18.91 -12.73 31.45
C LEU A 66 19.67 -13.35 32.64
N GLU A 67 19.84 -12.61 33.73
CA GLU A 67 20.51 -13.05 34.96
C GLU A 67 19.84 -14.24 35.65
N ARG A 68 18.52 -14.44 35.47
CA ARG A 68 17.76 -15.51 36.14
C ARG A 68 17.65 -16.80 35.32
N LEU A 69 18.00 -16.76 34.05
CA LEU A 69 17.87 -17.89 33.13
C LEU A 69 19.06 -18.85 33.30
N SER A 70 18.81 -20.16 33.18
CA SER A 70 19.87 -21.15 33.02
C SER A 70 20.66 -20.90 31.72
N PRO A 71 21.90 -21.41 31.59
CA PRO A 71 22.72 -21.19 30.39
C PRO A 71 22.00 -21.56 29.08
N GLU A 72 21.20 -22.62 29.08
CA GLU A 72 20.44 -23.06 27.90
C GLU A 72 19.29 -22.12 27.54
N GLU A 73 18.54 -21.65 28.54
CA GLU A 73 17.43 -20.71 28.35
C GLU A 73 17.92 -19.35 27.85
N ARG A 74 19.10 -18.91 28.30
CA ARG A 74 19.75 -17.68 27.80
C ARG A 74 20.04 -17.77 26.30
N LEU A 75 20.58 -18.90 25.85
CA LEU A 75 20.90 -19.12 24.43
C LEU A 75 19.64 -19.22 23.57
N GLN A 76 18.55 -19.75 24.11
CA GLN A 76 17.26 -19.75 23.41
C GLN A 76 16.66 -18.34 23.34
N ALA A 77 16.74 -17.56 24.42
CA ALA A 77 16.32 -16.17 24.45
C ALA A 77 17.11 -15.34 23.43
N GLU A 78 18.44 -15.47 23.39
CA GLU A 78 19.29 -14.80 22.40
C GLU A 78 18.91 -15.17 20.97
N LYS A 79 18.63 -16.46 20.69
CA LYS A 79 18.15 -16.91 19.38
C LYS A 79 16.81 -16.29 19.00
N ALA A 80 15.91 -16.06 19.96
CA ALA A 80 14.61 -15.45 19.71
C ALA A 80 14.68 -13.95 19.36
N VAL A 81 15.78 -13.27 19.72
CA VAL A 81 16.02 -11.85 19.40
C VAL A 81 16.76 -11.67 18.05
N LEU A 82 17.26 -12.75 17.44
CA LEU A 82 17.95 -12.66 16.15
C LEU A 82 17.03 -12.12 15.05
N PRO A 83 17.51 -11.20 14.19
CA PRO A 83 16.76 -10.70 13.04
C PRO A 83 16.23 -11.85 12.17
N ALA A 84 15.02 -11.70 11.63
CA ALA A 84 14.34 -12.75 10.86
C ALA A 84 15.18 -13.34 9.70
N GLY A 85 16.09 -12.55 9.11
CA GLY A 85 17.02 -13.00 8.09
C GLY A 85 18.18 -13.87 8.60
N GLN A 86 18.59 -13.69 9.86
CA GLN A 86 19.62 -14.50 10.53
C GLN A 86 19.02 -15.75 11.20
N ALA A 87 17.84 -15.63 11.81
CA ALA A 87 17.16 -16.73 12.50
C ALA A 87 16.77 -17.90 11.59
N ARG A 88 16.50 -17.63 10.30
CA ARG A 88 16.15 -18.66 9.31
C ARG A 88 17.36 -19.31 8.63
N ASN A 89 18.58 -18.83 8.92
CA ASN A 89 19.78 -19.35 8.28
C ASN A 89 20.46 -20.40 9.18
N HIS A 90 20.22 -21.67 8.90
CA HIS A 90 20.74 -22.81 9.67
C HIS A 90 22.28 -22.91 9.69
N VAL A 91 22.97 -22.17 8.81
CA VAL A 91 24.44 -22.14 8.71
C VAL A 91 25.08 -21.23 9.78
N VAL A 92 24.32 -20.31 10.38
CA VAL A 92 24.85 -19.27 11.30
C VAL A 92 24.30 -19.41 12.73
N SER A 93 23.55 -20.49 13.01
CA SER A 93 22.97 -20.71 14.33
C SER A 93 24.05 -21.02 15.39
N PRO A 94 24.06 -20.32 16.55
CA PRO A 94 24.94 -20.67 17.66
C PRO A 94 24.66 -22.09 18.15
N THR A 95 25.66 -22.97 18.11
CA THR A 95 25.60 -24.32 18.70
C THR A 95 26.12 -24.29 20.13
N LEU A 96 25.47 -25.04 21.03
CA LEU A 96 25.95 -25.24 22.41
C LEU A 96 27.36 -25.87 22.38
N PRO A 97 28.30 -25.45 23.24
CA PRO A 97 29.52 -26.22 23.48
C PRO A 97 29.13 -27.61 23.95
N LYS A 98 29.63 -28.64 23.26
CA LYS A 98 29.47 -30.03 23.72
C LYS A 98 30.35 -30.18 24.95
N GLY A 99 29.74 -30.39 26.11
CA GLY A 99 30.46 -30.74 27.33
C GLY A 99 31.14 -32.10 27.13
N ASP A 100 32.45 -32.13 27.36
CA ASP A 100 33.20 -33.35 27.62
C ASP A 100 33.04 -33.75 29.09
#